data_AF-A0A967CXC4-F1
#
_entry.id   AF-A0A967CXC4-F1
#
_cell.length_a   1.000
_cell.length_b   1.000
_cell.length_c   1.000
_cell.angle_alpha   90.00
_cell.angle_beta   90.00
_cell.angle_gamma   90.00
#
_symmetry.space_group_name_H-M   'P 1'
#
loop_
_entity.id
_entity.type
_entity.pdbx_description
1 polymer ?
#
loop_
_entity_poly.entity_id
_entity_poly.type
_entity_poly.pdbx_seq_one_letter_code
_entity_poly.pdbx_strand_id
1 'polypeptide(L)'
;KNSHFLMLLPDDLIIKNNCSKSMIKIHQKYNSSVMASMKVDKSTVSRWGIFKLKKNLDKNNSLIDDVIEKPSIHEAPSNKAVIGRYILPKKIFNLLINQKPGKGGEIHITDAIQSLIKNNETFIAHNFSGKYLDCGTMNGYIRSTLEIAKL
;
A
#
# COMPACT_ATOMS: atom_id res chain seq x y z
N LYS A 1 -3.05 -12.61 21.99
CA LYS A 1 -2.47 -11.36 21.42
C LYS A 1 -2.48 -11.46 19.89
N ASN A 2 -3.00 -10.46 19.17
CA ASN A 2 -3.01 -10.48 17.69
C ASN A 2 -1.59 -10.33 17.10
N SER A 3 -1.29 -11.10 16.04
CA SER A 3 -0.01 -11.12 15.32
C SER A 3 0.14 -9.99 14.29
N HIS A 4 -0.98 -9.36 13.90
CA HIS A 4 -1.04 -8.27 12.93
C HIS A 4 -1.68 -7.01 13.52
N PHE A 5 -1.50 -5.88 12.84
CA PHE A 5 -2.14 -4.60 13.14
C PHE A 5 -2.53 -3.87 11.86
N LEU A 6 -3.55 -3.01 11.94
CA LEU A 6 -3.99 -2.14 10.86
C LEU A 6 -3.28 -0.79 10.99
N MET A 7 -2.63 -0.34 9.91
CA MET A 7 -1.99 0.96 9.80
C MET A 7 -2.67 1.78 8.71
N LEU A 8 -2.90 3.07 8.98
CA LEU A 8 -3.62 3.99 8.12
C LEU A 8 -2.82 5.28 8.02
N LEU A 9 -2.59 5.74 6.78
CA LEU A 9 -2.12 7.10 6.50
C LEU A 9 -3.37 7.97 6.31
N PRO A 10 -3.56 9.02 7.13
CA PRO A 10 -4.80 9.79 7.15
C PRO A 10 -4.93 10.78 5.97
N ASP A 11 -3.82 11.12 5.33
CA ASP A 11 -3.75 11.89 4.08
C ASP A 11 -4.30 11.11 2.88
N ASP A 12 -4.31 9.78 2.95
CA ASP A 12 -4.95 8.91 1.96
C ASP A 12 -6.43 8.69 2.30
N LEU A 13 -7.28 9.56 1.75
CA LEU A 13 -8.72 9.48 1.94
C LEU A 13 -9.34 8.55 0.89
N ILE A 14 -10.18 7.62 1.35
CA ILE A 14 -10.91 6.67 0.49
C ILE A 14 -12.39 6.78 0.82
N ILE A 15 -13.19 7.18 -0.16
CA ILE A 15 -14.64 7.38 -0.02
C ILE A 15 -15.43 6.41 -0.90
N LYS A 16 -16.77 6.44 -0.77
CA LYS A 16 -17.76 5.56 -1.42
C LYS A 16 -17.75 4.10 -0.97
N ASN A 17 -16.62 3.58 -0.50
CA ASN A 17 -16.47 2.22 0.01
C ASN A 17 -15.45 2.16 1.14
N ASN A 18 -15.69 1.28 2.12
CA ASN A 18 -14.78 1.10 3.25
C ASN A 18 -13.67 0.09 2.90
N CYS A 19 -12.52 0.60 2.46
CA CYS A 19 -11.33 -0.19 2.13
C CYS A 19 -10.81 -1.01 3.32
N SER A 20 -10.77 -0.45 4.52
CA SER A 20 -10.26 -1.17 5.70
C SER A 20 -11.12 -2.41 6.00
N LYS A 21 -12.44 -2.30 5.86
CA LYS A 21 -13.38 -3.41 6.06
C LYS A 21 -13.16 -4.53 5.03
N SER A 22 -12.90 -4.22 3.75
CA SER A 22 -12.60 -5.25 2.75
C SER A 22 -11.25 -5.91 3.01
N MET A 23 -10.23 -5.13 3.38
CA MET A 23 -8.91 -5.67 3.74
C MET A 23 -8.97 -6.62 4.95
N ILE A 24 -9.74 -6.28 5.99
CA ILE A 24 -9.90 -7.15 7.17
C ILE A 24 -10.51 -8.50 6.77
N LYS A 25 -11.52 -8.52 5.88
CA LYS A 25 -12.10 -9.78 5.37
C LYS A 25 -11.07 -10.63 4.62
N ILE A 26 -10.19 -10.00 3.84
CA ILE A 26 -9.12 -10.69 3.10
C ILE A 26 -8.09 -11.26 4.09
N HIS A 27 -7.68 -10.46 5.07
CA HIS A 27 -6.78 -10.90 6.13
C HIS A 27 -7.35 -12.11 6.87
N GLN A 28 -8.63 -12.08 7.24
CA GLN A 28 -9.30 -13.22 7.90
C GLN A 28 -9.37 -14.47 7.01
N LYS A 29 -9.58 -14.29 5.69
CA LYS A 29 -9.66 -15.41 4.74
C LYS A 29 -8.31 -16.09 4.48
N TYR A 30 -7.24 -15.31 4.34
CA TYR A 30 -5.92 -15.82 3.94
C TYR A 30 -4.89 -15.87 5.07
N ASN A 31 -5.24 -15.34 6.25
CA ASN A 31 -4.34 -15.19 7.41
C ASN A 31 -2.99 -14.55 7.03
N SER A 32 -3.03 -13.50 6.20
CA SER A 32 -1.86 -12.89 5.59
C SER A 32 -1.86 -11.37 5.73
N SER A 33 -0.72 -10.74 5.50
CA SER A 33 -0.67 -9.28 5.39
C SER A 33 -1.40 -8.81 4.13
N VAL A 34 -2.00 -7.62 4.19
CA VAL A 34 -2.81 -7.06 3.09
C VAL A 34 -2.46 -5.59 2.93
N MET A 35 -2.21 -5.16 1.70
CA MET A 35 -1.96 -3.75 1.37
C MET A 35 -2.94 -3.26 0.33
N ALA A 36 -3.50 -2.08 0.55
CA ALA A 36 -4.36 -1.44 -0.43
C ALA A 36 -3.55 -1.09 -1.69
N SER A 37 -4.16 -1.30 -2.84
CA SER A 37 -3.58 -1.01 -4.14
C SER A 37 -4.55 -0.27 -5.03
N MET A 38 -4.02 0.60 -5.89
CA MET A 38 -4.74 1.15 -7.03
C MET A 38 -3.85 1.16 -8.26
N LYS A 39 -4.49 1.24 -9.44
CA LYS A 39 -3.77 1.52 -10.69
C LYS A 39 -3.47 3.01 -10.75
N VAL A 40 -2.23 3.37 -11.08
CA VAL A 40 -1.80 4.76 -11.30
C VAL A 40 -1.32 4.96 -12.73
N ASP A 41 -1.24 6.22 -13.17
CA ASP A 41 -0.63 6.56 -14.44
C ASP A 41 0.87 6.30 -14.41
N LYS A 42 1.40 5.75 -15.51
CA LYS A 42 2.82 5.37 -15.62
C LYS A 42 3.76 6.57 -15.39
N SER A 43 3.34 7.78 -15.78
CA SER A 43 4.10 9.02 -15.54
C SER A 43 4.21 9.41 -14.06
N THR A 44 3.37 8.85 -13.19
CA THR A 44 3.31 9.20 -11.76
C THR A 44 3.89 8.13 -10.84
N VAL A 45 4.38 7.00 -11.37
CA VAL A 45 4.87 5.85 -10.59
C VAL A 45 5.98 6.21 -9.61
N SER A 46 6.81 7.22 -9.93
CA SER A 46 7.89 7.69 -9.07
C SER A 46 7.42 8.37 -7.79
N ARG A 47 6.12 8.63 -7.64
CA ARG A 47 5.52 9.16 -6.41
C ARG A 47 5.13 8.08 -5.40
N TRP A 48 5.10 6.80 -5.81
CA TRP A 48 4.46 5.72 -5.04
C TRP A 48 5.41 4.56 -4.79
N GLY A 49 5.12 3.75 -3.76
CA GLY A 49 5.59 2.37 -3.74
C GLY A 49 4.88 1.57 -4.83
N ILE A 50 5.61 0.80 -5.64
CA ILE A 50 5.04 0.03 -6.77
C ILE A 50 5.23 -1.46 -6.55
N PHE A 51 4.13 -2.20 -6.65
CA PHE A 51 4.13 -3.65 -6.52
C PHE A 51 4.65 -4.34 -7.78
N LYS A 52 5.43 -5.40 -7.56
CA LYS A 52 5.58 -6.51 -8.49
C LYS A 52 4.62 -7.61 -8.06
N LEU A 53 3.66 -7.97 -8.91
CA LEU A 53 2.66 -8.97 -8.59
C LEU A 53 3.10 -10.36 -9.06
N LYS A 54 2.81 -11.39 -8.25
CA LYS A 54 3.16 -12.79 -8.54
C LYS A 54 2.02 -13.55 -9.22
N LYS A 55 0.89 -13.67 -8.53
CA LYS A 55 -0.27 -14.48 -8.96
C LYS A 55 -1.56 -13.83 -8.49
N ASN A 56 -2.58 -13.82 -9.36
CA ASN A 56 -3.92 -13.40 -8.98
C ASN A 56 -4.59 -14.49 -8.12
N LEU A 57 -5.11 -14.10 -6.97
CA LEU A 57 -5.96 -14.93 -6.11
C LEU A 57 -7.42 -14.87 -6.55
N ASP A 58 -7.86 -13.68 -6.96
CA ASP A 58 -9.16 -13.43 -7.57
C ASP A 58 -9.09 -12.15 -8.43
N LYS A 59 -10.25 -11.58 -8.78
CA LYS A 59 -10.36 -10.38 -9.62
C LYS A 59 -9.68 -9.14 -9.02
N ASN A 60 -9.68 -9.00 -7.69
CA ASN A 60 -9.22 -7.79 -7.00
C ASN A 60 -8.00 -8.04 -6.10
N ASN A 61 -7.60 -9.30 -5.91
CA ASN A 61 -6.53 -9.68 -4.98
C ASN A 61 -5.41 -10.43 -5.69
N SER A 62 -4.17 -10.04 -5.43
CA SER A 62 -2.98 -10.67 -6.01
C SER A 62 -1.91 -10.86 -4.94
N LEU A 63 -1.17 -11.95 -5.00
CA LEU A 63 0.06 -12.13 -4.21
C LEU A 63 1.13 -11.14 -4.68
N ILE A 64 1.85 -10.57 -3.74
CA ILE A 64 2.97 -9.66 -4.00
C ILE A 64 4.27 -10.45 -4.07
N ASP A 65 5.03 -10.25 -5.14
CA ASP A 65 6.38 -10.79 -5.33
C ASP A 65 7.45 -9.85 -4.78
N ASP A 66 7.24 -8.53 -4.96
CA ASP A 66 8.15 -7.49 -4.52
C ASP A 66 7.42 -6.13 -4.41
N VAL A 67 8.02 -5.17 -3.72
CA VAL A 67 7.58 -3.77 -3.68
C VAL A 67 8.80 -2.85 -3.71
N ILE A 68 8.74 -1.79 -4.53
CA ILE A 68 9.84 -0.85 -4.70
C ILE A 68 9.36 0.56 -4.36
N GLU A 69 10.06 1.26 -3.46
CA GLU A 69 9.74 2.63 -3.07
C GLU A 69 10.13 3.64 -4.14
N LYS A 70 9.14 4.38 -4.66
CA LYS A 70 9.31 5.52 -5.58
C LYS A 70 10.26 5.19 -6.75
N PRO A 71 10.07 4.09 -7.50
CA PRO A 71 11.00 3.70 -8.56
C PRO A 71 11.04 4.74 -9.68
N SER A 72 12.10 4.73 -10.50
CA SER A 72 12.05 5.45 -11.78
C SER A 72 10.99 4.82 -12.70
N ILE A 73 10.57 5.55 -13.74
CA ILE A 73 9.58 5.05 -14.72
C ILE A 73 10.06 3.75 -15.40
N HIS A 74 11.38 3.60 -15.57
CA HIS A 74 12.00 2.43 -16.20
C HIS A 74 12.15 1.24 -15.25
N GLU A 75 12.34 1.50 -13.96
CA GLU A 75 12.49 0.45 -12.93
C GLU A 75 11.16 0.01 -12.33
N ALA A 76 10.07 0.73 -12.60
CA ALA A 76 8.75 0.40 -12.07
C ALA A 76 8.29 -0.98 -12.59
N PRO A 77 8.08 -1.98 -11.71
CA PRO A 77 7.75 -3.34 -12.14
C PRO A 77 6.30 -3.48 -12.62
N SER A 78 5.46 -2.49 -12.33
CA SER A 78 4.08 -2.38 -12.80
C SER A 78 3.57 -0.94 -12.66
N ASN A 79 2.26 -0.74 -12.77
CA ASN A 79 1.57 0.50 -12.40
C ASN A 79 0.58 0.30 -11.23
N LYS A 80 0.82 -0.70 -10.40
CA LYS A 80 0.03 -1.00 -9.20
C LYS A 80 0.72 -0.36 -8.00
N ALA A 81 0.17 0.77 -7.56
CA ALA A 81 0.70 1.53 -6.45
C ALA A 81 0.22 0.96 -5.11
N VAL A 82 1.06 1.13 -4.09
CA VAL A 82 0.72 1.06 -2.67
C VAL A 82 -0.14 2.26 -2.32
N ILE A 83 -1.20 2.04 -1.55
CA ILE A 83 -1.98 3.09 -0.89
C ILE A 83 -1.85 2.92 0.61
N GLY A 84 -1.94 4.03 1.34
CA GLY A 84 -1.72 4.22 2.77
C GLY A 84 -2.67 3.46 3.70
N ARG A 85 -2.99 2.20 3.38
CA ARG A 85 -3.73 1.27 4.22
C ARG A 85 -3.05 -0.09 4.17
N TYR A 86 -2.70 -0.58 5.36
CA TYR A 86 -1.90 -1.79 5.51
C TYR A 86 -2.40 -2.64 6.67
N ILE A 87 -2.47 -3.94 6.49
CA ILE A 87 -2.50 -4.92 7.57
C ILE A 87 -1.12 -5.56 7.57
N LEU A 88 -0.34 -5.31 8.61
CA LEU A 88 1.08 -5.68 8.70
C LEU A 88 1.32 -6.65 9.85
N PRO A 89 2.33 -7.53 9.75
CA PRO A 89 2.70 -8.41 10.85
C PRO A 89 3.56 -7.62 11.84
N LYS A 90 3.42 -7.88 13.13
CA LYS A 90 4.23 -7.22 14.18
C LYS A 90 5.74 -7.47 14.03
N LYS A 91 6.13 -8.51 13.30
CA LYS A 91 7.52 -8.79 12.94
C LYS A 91 8.21 -7.60 12.24
N ILE A 92 7.44 -6.71 11.60
CA ILE A 92 7.97 -5.51 10.93
C ILE A 92 8.75 -4.58 11.88
N PHE A 93 8.36 -4.49 13.15
CA PHE A 93 9.02 -3.61 14.11
C PHE A 93 10.49 -3.98 14.32
N ASN A 94 10.81 -5.27 14.32
CA ASN A 94 12.20 -5.75 14.46
C ASN A 94 13.06 -5.35 13.26
N LEU A 95 12.47 -5.25 12.07
CA LEU A 95 13.16 -4.77 10.88
C LEU A 95 13.37 -3.26 10.95
N LEU A 96 12.32 -2.50 11.30
CA LEU A 96 12.38 -1.04 11.39
C LEU A 96 13.45 -0.54 12.37
N ILE A 97 13.63 -1.21 13.51
CA ILE A 97 14.64 -0.85 14.51
C ILE A 97 16.06 -0.87 13.93
N ASN A 98 16.35 -1.81 13.03
CA ASN A 98 17.68 -2.03 12.48
C ASN A 98 17.83 -1.47 11.05
N GLN A 99 16.76 -0.90 10.50
CA GLN A 99 16.74 -0.46 9.11
C GLN A 99 17.57 0.82 8.96
N LYS A 100 18.47 0.80 7.96
CA LYS A 100 19.22 1.98 7.57
C LYS A 100 18.34 2.92 6.72
N PRO A 101 18.60 4.24 6.74
CA PRO A 101 17.94 5.16 5.84
C PRO A 101 18.09 4.75 4.38
N GLY A 102 16.98 4.80 3.65
CA GLY A 102 16.88 4.48 2.23
C GLY A 102 16.82 5.75 1.39
N LYS A 103 15.84 5.78 0.46
CA LYS A 103 15.68 6.89 -0.49
C LYS A 103 15.45 8.23 0.23
N GLY A 104 16.16 9.27 -0.17
CA GLY A 104 16.02 10.59 0.45
C GLY A 104 16.48 10.68 1.91
N GLY A 105 17.21 9.68 2.43
CA GLY A 105 17.73 9.69 3.80
C GLY A 105 16.69 9.37 4.88
N GLU A 106 15.54 8.80 4.51
CA GLU A 106 14.47 8.42 5.43
C GLU A 106 14.37 6.89 5.61
N ILE A 107 13.82 6.46 6.73
CA ILE A 107 13.48 5.05 6.96
C ILE A 107 12.10 4.78 6.33
N HIS A 108 12.08 4.13 5.17
CA HIS A 108 10.83 3.81 4.47
C HIS A 108 10.25 2.49 4.94
N ILE A 109 8.97 2.49 5.30
CA ILE A 109 8.26 1.25 5.66
C ILE A 109 8.21 0.25 4.49
N THR A 110 8.22 0.75 3.25
CA THR A 110 8.25 -0.07 2.03
C THR A 110 9.48 -0.98 2.00
N ASP A 111 10.63 -0.51 2.46
CA ASP A 111 11.86 -1.31 2.50
C ASP A 111 11.75 -2.45 3.54
N ALA A 112 11.19 -2.16 4.72
CA ALA A 112 10.90 -3.18 5.73
C ALA A 112 9.91 -4.24 5.20
N ILE A 113 8.86 -3.80 4.51
CA ILE A 113 7.87 -4.70 3.90
C ILE A 113 8.53 -5.56 2.82
N GLN A 114 9.38 -4.98 1.99
CA GLN A 114 10.16 -5.72 1.00
C GLN A 114 11.01 -6.80 1.67
N SER A 115 11.70 -6.49 2.77
CA SER A 115 12.47 -7.49 3.53
C SER A 115 11.59 -8.60 4.09
N LEU A 116 10.38 -8.32 4.57
CA LEU A 116 9.44 -9.36 5.00
C LEU A 116 9.02 -10.26 3.84
N ILE A 117 8.69 -9.70 2.69
CA ILE A 117 8.33 -10.45 1.48
C ILE A 117 9.47 -11.38 1.07
N LYS A 118 10.70 -10.87 1.03
CA LYS A 118 11.92 -11.66 0.73
C LYS A 118 12.18 -12.77 1.77
N ASN A 119 11.72 -12.57 3.00
CA ASN A 119 11.77 -13.56 4.08
C ASN A 119 10.53 -14.48 4.12
N ASN A 120 9.84 -14.64 2.98
CA ASN A 120 8.69 -15.53 2.79
C ASN A 120 7.42 -15.17 3.58
N GLU A 121 7.30 -13.95 4.12
CA GLU A 121 6.01 -13.48 4.62
C GLU A 121 5.04 -13.23 3.46
N THR A 122 3.80 -13.68 3.60
CA THR A 122 2.81 -13.56 2.54
C THR A 122 2.11 -12.20 2.60
N PHE A 123 2.19 -11.45 1.50
CA PHE A 123 1.49 -10.19 1.32
C PHE A 123 0.53 -10.26 0.12
N ILE A 124 -0.67 -9.72 0.33
CA ILE A 124 -1.71 -9.59 -0.69
C ILE A 124 -1.87 -8.11 -1.06
N ALA A 125 -1.76 -7.79 -2.34
CA ALA A 125 -2.21 -6.52 -2.89
C ALA A 125 -3.72 -6.60 -3.13
N HIS A 126 -4.47 -5.71 -2.47
CA HIS A 126 -5.92 -5.58 -2.62
C HIS A 126 -6.24 -4.34 -3.46
N ASN A 127 -6.65 -4.55 -4.71
CA ASN A 127 -7.19 -3.48 -5.55
C ASN A 127 -8.56 -3.06 -5.00
N PHE A 128 -8.56 -2.05 -4.13
CA PHE A 128 -9.76 -1.66 -3.40
C PHE A 128 -10.80 -1.03 -4.33
N SER A 129 -12.05 -1.07 -3.88
CA SER A 129 -13.13 -0.31 -4.50
C SER A 129 -13.37 0.98 -3.72
N GLY A 130 -13.84 2.02 -4.41
CA GLY A 130 -14.03 3.34 -3.82
C GLY A 130 -13.37 4.42 -4.67
N LYS A 131 -13.39 5.65 -4.17
CA LYS A 131 -12.68 6.78 -4.79
C LYS A 131 -11.57 7.23 -3.84
N TYR A 132 -10.35 7.22 -4.38
CA TYR A 132 -9.17 7.72 -3.70
C TYR A 132 -9.04 9.23 -3.86
N LEU A 133 -8.63 9.89 -2.78
CA LEU A 133 -8.43 11.32 -2.66
C LEU A 133 -7.09 11.53 -1.94
N ASP A 134 -6.12 12.09 -2.66
CA ASP A 134 -4.79 12.44 -2.16
C ASP A 134 -4.89 13.78 -1.41
N CYS A 135 -4.79 13.77 -0.08
CA CYS A 135 -4.74 14.98 0.74
C CYS A 135 -3.31 15.31 1.20
N GLY A 136 -2.30 14.57 0.75
CA GLY A 136 -0.89 14.79 1.11
C GLY A 136 -0.25 15.95 0.35
N THR A 137 -0.90 16.48 -0.68
CA THR A 137 -0.46 17.66 -1.43
C THR A 137 -1.50 18.79 -1.35
N MET A 138 -1.06 20.05 -1.39
CA MET A 138 -1.99 21.20 -1.33
C MET A 138 -3.04 21.16 -2.45
N ASN A 139 -2.62 20.90 -3.69
CA ASN A 139 -3.53 20.75 -4.82
C ASN A 139 -4.50 19.57 -4.65
N GLY A 140 -3.99 18.45 -4.12
CA GLY A 140 -4.78 17.28 -3.80
C GLY A 140 -5.84 17.59 -2.74
N TYR A 141 -5.44 18.20 -1.63
CA TYR A 141 -6.32 18.61 -0.53
C TYR A 141 -7.47 19.52 -0.99
N ILE A 142 -7.18 20.55 -1.79
CA ILE A 142 -8.21 21.45 -2.36
C ILE A 142 -9.20 20.66 -3.23
N ARG A 143 -8.70 19.83 -4.16
CA ARG A 143 -9.55 19.01 -5.03
C ARG A 143 -10.39 18.02 -4.23
N SER A 144 -9.79 17.38 -3.24
CA SER A 144 -10.45 16.46 -2.32
C SER A 144 -11.58 17.15 -1.57
N THR A 145 -11.36 18.38 -1.10
CA THR A 145 -12.39 19.18 -0.41
C THR A 145 -13.58 19.46 -1.33
N LEU A 146 -13.33 19.88 -2.58
CA LEU A 146 -14.39 20.10 -3.57
C LEU A 146 -15.15 18.81 -3.92
N GLU A 147 -14.48 17.67 -3.91
CA GLU A 147 -15.14 16.37 -4.13
C GLU A 147 -15.98 15.92 -2.94
N ILE A 148 -15.52 16.17 -1.71
CA ILE A 148 -16.29 15.89 -0.49
C ILE A 148 -17.52 16.79 -0.39
N ALA A 149 -17.41 18.06 -0.78
CA ALA A 149 -18.54 18.99 -0.76
C ALA A 149 -19.71 18.58 -1.69
N LYS A 150 -19.49 17.63 -2.60
CA LYS A 150 -20.52 17.08 -3.52
C LYS A 150 -21.19 15.80 -3.00
N LEU A 151 -20.72 15.25 -1.88
CA LEU A 151 -21.31 14.06 -1.25
C LEU A 151 -22.60 14.41 -0.52
#